data_AF-A0A523V5Q6-F1
#
_entry.id   AF-A0A523V5Q6-F1
#
_cell.length_a   1.000
_cell.length_b   1.000
_cell.length_c   1.000
_cell.angle_alpha   90.00
_cell.angle_beta   90.00
_cell.angle_gamma   90.00
#
_symmetry.space_group_name_H-M   'P 1'
#
loop_
_entity.id
_entity.type
_entity.pdbx_description
1 polymer ?
#
loop_
_entity_poly.entity_id
_entity_poly.type
_entity_poly.pdbx_seq_one_letter_code
_entity_poly.pdbx_strand_id
1 'polypeptide(L)'
;MILVTVVAPERSAVHAQLDFPQENAWARVTPSVVWCDDPQSLVTIEVHIVGRSDVETVWVENGPISEVALYDDGTHGDAAAGDNVFTRSGVQPYCSPWNREVSQDVGAWNLGMFLNVTLTGGVEAGNRYPIVVGVVEPRFKNAFEVVQLGNGLSATAYAFFIDDSSHEVFEDYPVSPLYCGKSNFAAYNKLYSVLPDVFDFALVTPGQQMLRPDGFGENTPYHVTVSNAVQNIGLPIEDNTAAFGSAGRLKGAIYHSFGMPAIVDHEMAHSWGAGIGASLGLIEEGQSGRYHWEANSDIGGQLGYYYFTGDGWVGHFADNGDGTWRLISNSVQEAYTPLELYVMGLIPPDQVPPIHILESPDVTDRERITAASARTVTIEEIMAAEGGPRNPAYPNTQRDFTMAFIVTGGAPFNDAAYAYHSLVSYLLMSENPPHERTSLAPFYWATGGRGTLDTRLPVDAAELSVLPGMATPTPSPTETPTPEPTATSTPTRTPTATSPPDEDPTATATVEATSDDETGGTGICSPLPLGLVVCPGLLALIRRKKPD
;
A
#
# COMPACT_ATOMS: atom_id res chain seq x y z
N MET A 1 -3.29 -0.52 -8.23
CA MET A 1 -2.80 -1.89 -8.54
C MET A 1 -1.63 -1.76 -9.51
N ILE A 2 -0.39 -1.78 -9.01
CA ILE A 2 0.79 -1.68 -9.88
C ILE A 2 0.96 -2.99 -10.64
N LEU A 3 0.98 -2.88 -11.97
CA LEU A 3 1.37 -3.94 -12.87
C LEU A 3 2.88 -3.83 -13.10
N VAL A 4 3.71 -4.46 -12.25
CA VAL A 4 5.15 -4.54 -12.53
C VAL A 4 5.37 -5.57 -13.63
N THR A 5 5.53 -5.11 -14.87
CA THR A 5 6.14 -5.92 -15.93
C THR A 5 7.66 -5.85 -15.78
N VAL A 6 8.24 -6.75 -14.99
CA VAL A 6 9.68 -7.05 -15.13
C VAL A 6 9.81 -8.00 -16.31
N VAL A 7 10.37 -7.50 -17.42
CA VAL A 7 10.78 -8.35 -18.53
C VAL A 7 11.93 -9.24 -18.04
N ALA A 8 11.60 -10.48 -17.66
CA ALA A 8 12.60 -11.53 -17.59
C ALA A 8 13.12 -11.80 -19.03
N PRO A 9 14.42 -12.01 -19.23
CA PRO A 9 14.95 -12.34 -20.55
C PRO A 9 14.32 -13.64 -21.05
N GLU A 10 13.76 -13.58 -22.27
CA GLU A 10 13.05 -14.66 -22.95
C GLU A 10 13.80 -16.00 -22.88
N ARG A 11 13.24 -16.94 -22.11
CA ARG A 11 13.36 -18.38 -22.38
C ARG A 11 12.04 -19.08 -22.07
N SER A 12 11.38 -19.52 -23.15
CA SER A 12 10.56 -20.74 -23.29
C SER A 12 10.35 -21.57 -22.00
N ALA A 13 9.51 -21.11 -21.08
CA ALA A 13 8.81 -22.00 -20.16
C ALA A 13 7.54 -22.45 -20.88
N VAL A 14 7.27 -23.75 -20.86
CA VAL A 14 5.99 -24.29 -21.33
C VAL A 14 4.95 -23.84 -20.33
N HIS A 15 4.39 -22.65 -20.52
CA HIS A 15 3.32 -22.14 -19.67
C HIS A 15 2.06 -22.96 -19.91
N ALA A 16 1.36 -23.32 -18.82
CA ALA A 16 0.03 -23.87 -18.90
C ALA A 16 -0.84 -22.95 -19.80
N GLN A 17 -1.50 -23.54 -20.81
CA GLN A 17 -2.25 -22.78 -21.82
C GLN A 17 -3.54 -22.18 -21.26
N LEU A 18 -4.00 -22.66 -20.10
CA LEU A 18 -5.25 -22.29 -19.46
C LEU A 18 -5.01 -21.56 -18.14
N ASP A 19 -5.82 -20.55 -17.87
CA ASP A 19 -5.83 -19.85 -16.58
C ASP A 19 -6.52 -20.71 -15.51
N PHE A 20 -5.88 -20.86 -14.36
CA PHE A 20 -6.48 -21.43 -13.17
C PHE A 20 -6.99 -20.29 -12.29
N PRO A 21 -8.32 -20.14 -12.11
CA PRO A 21 -8.88 -18.96 -11.44
C PRO A 21 -8.37 -18.77 -10.02
N GLN A 22 -8.03 -17.53 -9.64
CA GLN A 22 -7.56 -17.20 -8.29
C GLN A 22 -8.56 -17.63 -7.22
N GLU A 23 -9.86 -17.51 -7.48
CA GLU A 23 -10.93 -17.94 -6.56
C GLU A 23 -10.95 -19.45 -6.26
N ASN A 24 -10.18 -20.27 -6.99
CA ASN A 24 -10.10 -21.70 -6.78
C ASN A 24 -8.84 -22.15 -6.04
N ALA A 25 -7.92 -21.26 -5.68
CA ALA A 25 -6.78 -21.64 -4.86
C ALA A 25 -6.20 -20.48 -4.04
N TRP A 26 -5.67 -20.83 -2.88
CA TRP A 26 -4.80 -19.97 -2.11
C TRP A 26 -3.63 -20.77 -1.55
N ALA A 27 -2.57 -20.08 -1.12
CA ALA A 27 -1.36 -20.72 -0.62
C ALA A 27 -0.90 -20.14 0.71
N ARG A 28 -0.14 -20.95 1.46
CA ARG A 28 0.59 -20.55 2.66
C ARG A 28 2.03 -21.04 2.54
N VAL A 29 2.97 -20.24 3.03
CA VAL A 29 4.38 -20.64 3.17
C VAL A 29 4.84 -20.44 4.61
N THR A 30 5.39 -21.50 5.22
CA THR A 30 5.83 -21.51 6.62
C THR A 30 7.27 -22.01 6.75
N PRO A 31 8.20 -21.23 7.35
CA PRO A 31 8.05 -19.82 7.67
C PRO A 31 7.91 -18.97 6.39
N SER A 32 7.26 -17.82 6.51
CA SER A 32 7.05 -16.89 5.39
C SER A 32 8.33 -16.15 4.97
N VAL A 33 9.34 -16.13 5.84
CA VAL A 33 10.63 -15.48 5.59
C VAL A 33 11.79 -16.44 5.93
N VAL A 34 12.79 -16.49 5.04
CA VAL A 34 13.97 -17.36 5.16
C VAL A 34 15.29 -16.65 4.83
N TRP A 35 16.40 -17.24 5.29
CA TRP A 35 17.74 -16.84 4.87
C TRP A 35 18.09 -17.40 3.50
N CYS A 36 18.61 -16.54 2.64
CA CYS A 36 19.05 -16.91 1.31
C CYS A 36 20.26 -17.86 1.35
N ASP A 37 20.27 -18.90 0.51
CA ASP A 37 21.34 -19.92 0.42
C ASP A 37 21.67 -20.63 1.74
N ASP A 38 20.82 -20.53 2.76
CA ASP A 38 20.99 -21.26 4.00
C ASP A 38 20.29 -22.61 3.91
N PRO A 39 21.03 -23.74 3.90
CA PRO A 39 20.45 -25.08 3.78
C PRO A 39 19.61 -25.49 4.98
N GLN A 40 19.59 -24.72 6.07
CA GLN A 40 18.70 -24.92 7.22
C GLN A 40 17.44 -24.06 7.15
N SER A 41 17.38 -23.09 6.25
CA SER A 41 16.22 -22.22 6.05
C SER A 41 15.29 -22.81 5.00
N LEU A 42 14.59 -23.86 5.40
CA LEU A 42 13.61 -24.57 4.58
C LEU A 42 12.20 -24.06 4.86
N VAL A 43 11.33 -24.12 3.86
CA VAL A 43 9.90 -23.80 3.97
C VAL A 43 9.03 -25.04 3.75
N THR A 44 7.82 -24.96 4.29
CA THR A 44 6.67 -25.77 3.88
C THR A 44 5.76 -24.91 3.04
N ILE A 45 5.38 -25.41 1.87
CA ILE A 45 4.42 -24.78 0.96
C ILE A 45 3.13 -25.60 1.02
N GLU A 46 2.03 -24.93 1.30
CA GLU A 46 0.68 -25.46 1.28
C GLU A 46 -0.11 -24.74 0.19
N VAL A 47 -0.82 -25.50 -0.66
CA VAL A 47 -1.78 -24.98 -1.65
C VAL A 47 -3.13 -25.60 -1.38
N HIS A 48 -4.11 -24.76 -1.07
CA HIS A 48 -5.48 -25.16 -0.79
C HIS A 48 -6.31 -25.00 -2.06
N ILE A 49 -6.82 -26.11 -2.60
CA ILE A 49 -7.72 -26.10 -3.75
C ILE A 49 -9.16 -25.95 -3.27
N VAL A 50 -9.88 -24.96 -3.80
CA VAL A 50 -11.21 -24.57 -3.34
C VAL A 50 -12.23 -24.68 -4.48
N GLY A 51 -13.35 -25.34 -4.21
CA GLY A 51 -14.48 -25.44 -5.13
C GLY A 51 -14.20 -26.29 -6.38
N ARG A 52 -13.12 -27.06 -6.40
CA ARG A 52 -12.74 -27.95 -7.50
C ARG A 52 -12.46 -29.36 -7.01
N SER A 53 -12.81 -30.34 -7.85
CA SER A 53 -12.56 -31.76 -7.60
C SER A 53 -11.89 -32.45 -8.79
N ASP A 54 -11.55 -31.67 -9.82
CA ASP A 54 -10.94 -32.13 -11.06
C ASP A 54 -9.43 -31.92 -11.09
N VAL A 55 -8.81 -31.43 -10.00
CA VAL A 55 -7.36 -31.26 -9.87
C VAL A 55 -6.72 -32.61 -9.52
N GLU A 56 -5.82 -33.10 -10.38
CA GLU A 56 -5.11 -34.38 -10.20
C GLU A 56 -3.72 -34.18 -9.59
N THR A 57 -3.00 -33.14 -9.99
CA THR A 57 -1.65 -32.83 -9.50
C THR A 57 -1.46 -31.32 -9.32
N VAL A 58 -0.60 -30.95 -8.39
CA VAL A 58 -0.26 -29.57 -8.06
C VAL A 58 1.26 -29.44 -7.98
N TRP A 59 1.81 -28.41 -8.62
CA TRP A 59 3.22 -28.03 -8.48
C TRP A 59 3.39 -26.52 -8.53
N VAL A 60 4.51 -26.05 -7.98
CA VAL A 60 4.88 -24.65 -8.00
C VAL A 60 6.23 -24.45 -8.66
N GLU A 61 6.37 -23.34 -9.39
CA GLU A 61 7.64 -22.90 -9.96
C GLU A 61 8.50 -22.23 -8.89
N ASN A 62 9.71 -22.74 -8.65
CA ASN A 62 10.69 -22.23 -7.69
C ASN A 62 11.90 -21.65 -8.44
N GLY A 63 11.68 -20.59 -9.20
CA GLY A 63 12.70 -20.01 -10.09
C GLY A 63 12.81 -20.73 -11.45
N PRO A 64 13.76 -20.32 -12.30
CA PRO A 64 13.72 -20.55 -13.75
C PRO A 64 13.91 -22.00 -14.21
N ILE A 65 14.25 -22.92 -13.31
CA ILE A 65 14.59 -24.32 -13.65
C ILE A 65 14.09 -25.34 -12.63
N SER A 66 13.33 -24.92 -11.62
CA SER A 66 12.91 -25.81 -10.53
C SER A 66 11.39 -25.85 -10.43
N GLU A 67 10.85 -27.05 -10.50
CA GLU A 67 9.46 -27.34 -10.18
C GLU A 67 9.43 -28.10 -8.85
N VAL A 68 8.51 -27.73 -7.98
CA VAL A 68 8.28 -28.39 -6.70
C VAL A 68 6.91 -29.03 -6.77
N ALA A 69 6.85 -30.35 -6.79
CA ALA A 69 5.58 -31.09 -6.69
C ALA A 69 5.06 -31.04 -5.25
N LEU A 70 3.75 -30.86 -5.11
CA LEU A 70 3.02 -30.88 -3.84
C LEU A 70 2.08 -32.10 -3.80
N TYR A 71 1.76 -32.55 -2.58
CA TYR A 71 1.10 -33.83 -2.34
C TYR A 71 -0.05 -33.67 -1.36
N ASP A 72 -1.19 -34.29 -1.66
CA ASP A 72 -2.39 -34.43 -0.80
C ASP A 72 -2.56 -35.92 -0.46
N ASP A 73 -1.56 -36.48 0.23
CA ASP A 73 -1.38 -37.92 0.45
C ASP A 73 -1.09 -38.33 1.91
N GLY A 74 -1.19 -37.39 2.85
CA GLY A 74 -0.85 -37.55 4.25
C GLY A 74 0.65 -37.71 4.51
N THR A 75 1.50 -37.38 3.53
CA THR A 75 2.96 -37.43 3.62
C THR A 75 3.57 -36.13 3.10
N HIS A 76 4.91 -36.02 3.06
CA HIS A 76 5.61 -34.80 2.60
C HIS A 76 5.26 -33.50 3.36
N GLY A 77 4.71 -33.62 4.57
CA GLY A 77 4.23 -32.48 5.37
C GLY A 77 2.73 -32.28 5.33
N ASP A 78 2.02 -32.97 4.42
CA ASP A 78 0.57 -32.96 4.36
C ASP A 78 -0.05 -33.61 5.62
N ALA A 79 -1.04 -32.91 6.18
CA ALA A 79 -1.66 -33.28 7.44
C ALA A 79 -2.73 -34.36 7.27
N ALA A 80 -3.45 -34.36 6.13
CA ALA A 80 -4.56 -35.28 5.90
C ALA A 80 -4.76 -35.56 4.41
N ALA A 81 -4.60 -36.83 4.02
CA ALA A 81 -4.79 -37.24 2.63
C ALA A 81 -6.23 -37.02 2.13
N GLY A 82 -6.36 -36.45 0.93
CA GLY A 82 -7.60 -36.24 0.19
C GLY A 82 -8.44 -35.06 0.70
N ASP A 83 -7.83 -34.09 1.37
CA ASP A 83 -8.53 -32.90 1.89
C ASP A 83 -8.40 -31.66 0.98
N ASN A 84 -7.79 -31.82 -0.20
CA ASN A 84 -7.46 -30.78 -1.16
C ASN A 84 -6.41 -29.77 -0.66
N VAL A 85 -5.60 -30.13 0.32
CA VAL A 85 -4.44 -29.37 0.77
C VAL A 85 -3.16 -30.03 0.28
N PHE A 86 -2.62 -29.52 -0.82
CA PHE A 86 -1.41 -30.04 -1.40
C PHE A 86 -0.20 -29.42 -0.69
N THR A 87 0.66 -30.26 -0.12
CA THR A 87 1.75 -29.81 0.74
C THR A 87 3.11 -30.32 0.29
N ARG A 88 4.14 -29.50 0.48
CA ARG A 88 5.55 -29.92 0.42
C ARG A 88 6.39 -29.21 1.48
N SER A 89 6.87 -29.98 2.45
CA SER A 89 7.89 -29.55 3.42
C SER A 89 9.31 -29.73 2.89
N GLY A 90 10.24 -28.99 3.51
CA GLY A 90 11.67 -29.12 3.25
C GLY A 90 12.11 -28.50 1.93
N VAL A 91 11.35 -27.52 1.43
CA VAL A 91 11.66 -26.81 0.19
C VAL A 91 12.68 -25.73 0.49
N GLN A 92 13.74 -25.64 -0.30
CA GLN A 92 14.66 -24.50 -0.28
C GLN A 92 14.18 -23.46 -1.30
N PRO A 93 13.77 -22.25 -0.88
CA PRO A 93 13.42 -21.20 -1.82
C PRO A 93 14.60 -20.82 -2.70
N TYR A 94 14.35 -20.62 -3.99
CA TYR A 94 15.38 -20.28 -4.95
C TYR A 94 15.94 -18.87 -4.70
N CYS A 95 17.24 -18.81 -4.45
CA CYS A 95 17.98 -17.57 -4.32
C CYS A 95 18.48 -17.07 -5.67
N SER A 96 17.67 -16.25 -6.29
CA SER A 96 17.97 -15.65 -7.58
C SER A 96 19.15 -14.66 -7.51
N PRO A 97 20.20 -14.83 -8.35
CA PRO A 97 21.26 -13.83 -8.51
C PRO A 97 20.71 -12.46 -8.93
N TRP A 98 19.63 -12.43 -9.70
CA TRP A 98 18.96 -11.20 -10.10
C TRP A 98 18.37 -10.45 -8.91
N ASN A 99 17.69 -11.16 -8.00
CA ASN A 99 17.14 -10.54 -6.81
C ASN A 99 18.24 -10.00 -5.91
N ARG A 100 19.37 -10.70 -5.81
CA ARG A 100 20.55 -10.18 -5.11
C ARG A 100 21.09 -8.89 -5.72
N GLU A 101 21.08 -8.76 -7.05
CA GLU A 101 21.48 -7.54 -7.76
C GLU A 101 20.55 -6.36 -7.45
N VAL A 102 19.24 -6.57 -7.56
CA VAL A 102 18.24 -5.53 -7.28
C VAL A 102 18.17 -5.20 -5.79
N SER A 103 18.50 -6.14 -4.92
CA SER A 103 18.52 -5.95 -3.47
C SER A 103 19.88 -5.48 -2.93
N GLN A 104 20.91 -5.16 -3.74
CA GLN A 104 22.27 -4.93 -3.21
C GLN A 104 22.33 -3.88 -2.10
N ASP A 105 21.44 -2.88 -2.15
CA ASP A 105 21.37 -1.83 -1.14
C ASP A 105 20.72 -2.31 0.18
N VAL A 106 19.85 -3.32 0.15
CA VAL A 106 18.98 -3.67 1.28
C VAL A 106 19.20 -5.09 1.79
N GLY A 107 19.40 -6.03 0.86
CA GLY A 107 19.52 -7.46 1.12
C GLY A 107 18.25 -8.17 1.55
N ALA A 108 17.07 -7.64 1.23
CA ALA A 108 15.78 -8.28 1.42
C ALA A 108 14.92 -8.17 0.15
N TRP A 109 14.21 -9.25 -0.22
CA TRP A 109 13.31 -9.27 -1.39
C TRP A 109 12.22 -10.33 -1.28
N ASN A 110 11.23 -10.22 -2.17
CA ASN A 110 10.22 -11.25 -2.37
C ASN A 110 10.64 -12.22 -3.47
N LEU A 111 10.48 -13.50 -3.20
CA LEU A 111 10.44 -14.54 -4.21
C LEU A 111 8.97 -14.87 -4.51
N GLY A 112 8.57 -14.73 -5.77
CA GLY A 112 7.29 -15.21 -6.26
C GLY A 112 7.43 -16.63 -6.82
N MET A 113 6.54 -17.52 -6.39
CA MET A 113 6.35 -18.85 -6.96
C MET A 113 4.97 -18.91 -7.63
N PHE A 114 4.84 -19.63 -8.73
CA PHE A 114 3.57 -19.70 -9.47
C PHE A 114 2.96 -21.09 -9.41
N LEU A 115 1.67 -21.15 -9.14
CA LEU A 115 0.89 -22.39 -9.07
C LEU A 115 0.59 -22.90 -10.48
N ASN A 116 0.84 -24.19 -10.68
CA ASN A 116 0.41 -24.95 -11.83
C ASN A 116 -0.30 -26.23 -11.38
N VAL A 117 -1.27 -26.67 -12.17
CA VAL A 117 -2.07 -27.87 -11.91
C VAL A 117 -2.27 -28.68 -13.17
N THR A 118 -2.45 -29.99 -13.01
CA THR A 118 -3.03 -30.86 -14.05
C THR A 118 -4.44 -31.19 -13.63
N LEU A 119 -5.38 -30.91 -14.53
CA LEU A 119 -6.79 -31.24 -14.38
C LEU A 119 -7.11 -32.61 -14.99
N THR A 120 -8.26 -33.14 -14.62
CA THR A 120 -8.80 -34.41 -15.12
C THR A 120 -8.77 -34.44 -16.64
N GLY A 121 -8.17 -35.51 -17.18
CA GLY A 121 -7.95 -35.64 -18.62
C GLY A 121 -6.64 -35.02 -19.12
N GLY A 122 -5.74 -34.62 -18.22
CA GLY A 122 -4.38 -34.18 -18.54
C GLY A 122 -4.26 -32.72 -19.00
N VAL A 123 -5.24 -31.86 -18.67
CA VAL A 123 -5.22 -30.45 -19.06
C VAL A 123 -4.40 -29.65 -18.06
N GLU A 124 -3.36 -28.94 -18.51
CA GLU A 124 -2.57 -28.07 -17.65
C GLU A 124 -3.20 -26.68 -17.54
N ALA A 125 -3.31 -26.17 -16.31
CA ALA A 125 -3.73 -24.82 -16.00
C ALA A 125 -2.77 -24.20 -14.96
N GLY A 126 -2.65 -22.87 -14.96
CA GLY A 126 -1.76 -22.17 -14.04
C GLY A 126 -2.37 -20.88 -13.53
N ASN A 127 -1.99 -20.50 -12.32
CA ASN A 127 -2.44 -19.28 -11.67
C ASN A 127 -1.29 -18.26 -11.71
N ARG A 128 -1.57 -17.08 -12.25
CA ARG A 128 -0.59 -15.99 -12.40
C ARG A 128 -0.45 -15.09 -11.18
N TYR A 129 -1.09 -15.45 -10.07
CA TYR A 129 -0.92 -14.80 -8.78
C TYR A 129 0.23 -15.44 -8.00
N PRO A 130 1.27 -14.67 -7.64
CA PRO A 130 2.45 -15.26 -7.00
C PRO A 130 2.15 -15.68 -5.57
N ILE A 131 2.64 -16.86 -5.21
CA ILE A 131 2.86 -17.31 -3.84
C ILE A 131 4.16 -16.66 -3.37
N VAL A 132 4.10 -15.85 -2.31
CA VAL A 132 5.23 -14.99 -1.92
C VAL A 132 5.99 -15.54 -0.72
N VAL A 133 7.33 -15.55 -0.83
CA VAL A 133 8.26 -15.84 0.27
C VAL A 133 9.23 -14.67 0.43
N GLY A 134 9.38 -14.18 1.66
CA GLY A 134 10.42 -13.20 1.99
C GLY A 134 11.79 -13.88 2.08
N VAL A 135 12.81 -13.26 1.49
CA VAL A 135 14.17 -13.78 1.49
C VAL A 135 15.13 -12.68 1.92
N VAL A 136 16.08 -13.02 2.79
CA VAL A 136 17.09 -12.09 3.32
C VAL A 136 18.50 -12.63 3.12
N GLU A 137 19.46 -11.74 2.81
CA GLU A 137 20.86 -12.13 2.70
C GLU A 137 21.44 -12.55 4.06
N PRO A 138 22.24 -13.64 4.12
CA PRO A 138 22.87 -14.10 5.35
C PRO A 138 23.76 -13.09 6.06
N ARG A 139 24.24 -12.04 5.36
CA ARG A 139 25.05 -10.97 5.97
C ARG A 139 24.30 -10.18 7.04
N PHE A 140 22.97 -10.23 7.07
CA PHE A 140 22.13 -9.57 8.08
C PHE A 140 21.73 -10.48 9.25
N LYS A 141 22.26 -11.71 9.31
CA LYS A 141 22.06 -12.57 10.48
C LYS A 141 22.56 -11.87 11.75
N ASN A 142 21.69 -11.77 12.75
CA ASN A 142 21.93 -11.06 14.02
C ASN A 142 22.21 -9.55 13.87
N ALA A 143 21.87 -8.94 12.73
CA ALA A 143 22.07 -7.50 12.53
C ALA A 143 21.04 -6.64 13.28
N PHE A 144 19.90 -7.22 13.65
CA PHE A 144 18.82 -6.52 14.32
C PHE A 144 18.63 -7.12 15.71
N GLU A 145 18.91 -6.31 16.73
CA GLU A 145 18.55 -6.65 18.10
C GLU A 145 17.02 -6.69 18.23
N VAL A 146 16.52 -7.78 18.83
CA VAL A 146 15.09 -7.95 19.11
C VAL A 146 14.84 -7.66 20.59
N VAL A 147 14.14 -6.57 20.84
CA VAL A 147 13.66 -6.18 22.16
C VAL A 147 12.31 -6.86 22.41
N GLN A 148 12.23 -7.68 23.46
CA GLN A 148 10.99 -8.30 23.89
C GLN A 148 10.20 -7.33 24.77
N LEU A 149 9.00 -6.97 24.34
CA LEU A 149 8.12 -6.01 25.03
C LEU A 149 7.05 -6.71 25.89
N GLY A 150 6.94 -8.03 25.78
CA GLY A 150 5.99 -8.86 26.53
C GLY A 150 4.65 -9.02 25.82
N ASN A 151 3.82 -9.97 26.27
CA ASN A 151 2.47 -10.24 25.73
C ASN A 151 2.42 -10.45 24.20
N GLY A 152 3.38 -11.18 23.64
CA GLY A 152 3.47 -11.40 22.19
C GLY A 152 3.97 -10.20 21.39
N LEU A 153 4.44 -9.13 22.07
CA LEU A 153 4.98 -7.94 21.44
C LEU A 153 6.51 -7.97 21.47
N SER A 154 7.11 -7.61 20.34
CA SER A 154 8.55 -7.42 20.21
C SER A 154 8.85 -6.29 19.23
N ALA A 155 10.07 -5.79 19.24
CA ALA A 155 10.49 -4.73 18.34
C ALA A 155 11.96 -4.88 17.96
N THR A 156 12.31 -4.41 16.78
CA THR A 156 13.68 -3.99 16.46
C THR A 156 13.73 -2.47 16.48
N ALA A 157 14.90 -1.88 16.17
CA ALA A 157 14.99 -0.44 15.98
C ALA A 157 14.10 0.12 14.85
N TYR A 158 13.58 -0.73 13.94
CA TYR A 158 12.88 -0.29 12.72
C TYR A 158 11.46 -0.85 12.55
N ALA A 159 11.08 -1.90 13.29
CA ALA A 159 9.79 -2.55 13.11
C ALA A 159 9.24 -3.09 14.44
N PHE A 160 7.93 -2.98 14.60
CA PHE A 160 7.15 -3.45 15.74
C PHE A 160 6.41 -4.72 15.33
N PHE A 161 6.54 -5.79 16.12
CA PHE A 161 6.06 -7.12 15.77
C PHE A 161 4.99 -7.56 16.77
N ILE A 162 3.87 -8.03 16.23
CA ILE A 162 2.74 -8.57 16.97
C ILE A 162 2.61 -10.05 16.60
N ASP A 163 2.87 -10.93 17.57
CA ASP A 163 2.37 -12.30 17.55
C ASP A 163 0.85 -12.25 17.74
N ASP A 164 0.14 -12.41 16.64
CA ASP A 164 -1.32 -12.38 16.56
C ASP A 164 -1.90 -13.79 16.49
N SER A 165 -1.25 -14.77 17.14
CA SER A 165 -1.78 -16.14 17.31
C SER A 165 -3.11 -16.20 18.07
N SER A 166 -3.50 -15.12 18.75
CA SER A 166 -4.81 -14.96 19.40
C SER A 166 -5.86 -14.32 18.51
N HIS A 167 -5.54 -13.95 17.26
CA HIS A 167 -6.46 -13.37 16.29
C HIS A 167 -7.13 -12.07 16.78
N GLU A 168 -6.36 -11.21 17.46
CA GLU A 168 -6.85 -9.94 17.98
C GLU A 168 -6.77 -8.82 16.92
N VAL A 169 -5.81 -8.90 16.00
CA VAL A 169 -5.68 -7.94 14.89
C VAL A 169 -6.44 -8.42 13.67
N PHE A 170 -6.16 -9.64 13.21
CA PHE A 170 -6.84 -10.27 12.07
C PHE A 170 -7.57 -11.54 12.51
N GLU A 171 -8.80 -11.70 12.02
CA GLU A 171 -9.68 -12.80 12.43
C GLU A 171 -9.09 -14.16 12.08
N ASP A 172 -8.47 -14.29 10.90
CA ASP A 172 -7.92 -15.54 10.38
C ASP A 172 -6.65 -15.29 9.56
N TYR A 173 -5.74 -16.25 9.51
CA TYR A 173 -4.52 -16.17 8.68
C TYR A 173 -4.36 -17.42 7.80
N PRO A 174 -3.98 -17.31 6.51
CA PRO A 174 -3.73 -16.09 5.73
C PRO A 174 -4.99 -15.58 5.02
N VAL A 175 -6.15 -16.20 5.24
CA VAL A 175 -7.40 -15.80 4.58
C VAL A 175 -8.24 -15.00 5.58
N SER A 176 -8.20 -13.67 5.48
CA SER A 176 -8.91 -12.77 6.41
C SER A 176 -9.75 -11.76 5.65
N PRO A 177 -10.97 -11.43 6.11
CA PRO A 177 -11.61 -10.20 5.70
C PRO A 177 -10.70 -9.02 6.04
N LEU A 178 -10.35 -8.25 5.02
CA LEU A 178 -9.46 -7.11 5.17
C LEU A 178 -10.22 -5.82 4.85
N TYR A 179 -10.59 -5.08 5.89
CA TYR A 179 -11.38 -3.86 5.78
C TYR A 179 -10.75 -2.70 6.57
N CYS A 180 -10.25 -1.67 5.89
CA CYS A 180 -9.61 -0.55 6.59
C CYS A 180 -10.57 0.25 7.47
N GLY A 181 -10.02 0.87 8.53
CA GLY A 181 -10.68 1.89 9.36
C GLY A 181 -11.91 1.39 10.12
N LYS A 182 -12.23 0.10 9.97
CA LYS A 182 -13.33 -0.61 10.61
C LYS A 182 -12.83 -1.81 11.41
N SER A 183 -11.72 -2.44 10.98
CA SER A 183 -11.05 -3.53 11.69
C SER A 183 -9.58 -3.17 12.00
N ASN A 184 -8.90 -4.01 12.79
CA ASN A 184 -7.45 -3.94 13.09
C ASN A 184 -7.01 -2.82 14.06
N PHE A 185 -7.94 -2.10 14.71
CA PHE A 185 -7.61 -1.12 15.77
C PHE A 185 -6.70 -1.69 16.87
N ALA A 186 -6.79 -3.00 17.10
CA ALA A 186 -5.94 -3.73 18.03
C ALA A 186 -4.43 -3.58 17.73
N ALA A 187 -4.02 -3.45 16.46
CA ALA A 187 -2.61 -3.25 16.11
C ALA A 187 -2.06 -1.94 16.72
N TYR A 188 -2.82 -0.86 16.58
CA TYR A 188 -2.42 0.46 17.10
C TYR A 188 -2.55 0.53 18.62
N ASN A 189 -3.59 -0.07 19.20
CA ASN A 189 -3.72 -0.18 20.65
C ASN A 189 -2.55 -0.95 21.28
N LYS A 190 -2.08 -2.03 20.63
CA LYS A 190 -0.89 -2.77 21.05
C LYS A 190 0.37 -1.91 20.93
N LEU A 191 0.56 -1.19 19.81
CA LEU A 191 1.68 -0.26 19.62
C LEU A 191 1.74 0.78 20.76
N TYR A 192 0.66 1.53 20.98
CA TYR A 192 0.62 2.62 21.97
C TYR A 192 0.53 2.13 23.42
N SER A 193 0.30 0.84 23.66
CA SER A 193 0.41 0.27 25.01
C SER A 193 1.85 0.19 25.53
N VAL A 194 2.84 0.22 24.63
CA VAL A 194 4.26 0.04 24.95
C VAL A 194 5.18 1.11 24.36
N LEU A 195 4.74 1.86 23.34
CA LEU A 195 5.48 2.95 22.72
C LEU A 195 4.75 4.30 22.90
N PRO A 196 5.48 5.42 22.95
CA PRO A 196 4.88 6.75 23.07
C PRO A 196 4.16 7.18 21.79
N ASP A 197 3.24 8.13 21.91
CA ASP A 197 2.52 8.74 20.76
C ASP A 197 3.42 9.71 19.99
N VAL A 198 4.34 9.15 19.20
CA VAL A 198 5.36 9.90 18.45
C VAL A 198 5.27 9.74 16.94
N PHE A 199 4.25 9.04 16.43
CA PHE A 199 4.16 8.67 15.01
C PHE A 199 3.12 9.51 14.26
N ASP A 200 3.52 10.09 13.13
CA ASP A 200 2.61 10.76 12.20
C ASP A 200 1.83 9.74 11.35
N PHE A 201 2.44 8.59 11.09
CA PHE A 201 1.87 7.50 10.31
C PHE A 201 2.06 6.15 11.02
N ALA A 202 1.15 5.22 10.76
CA ALA A 202 1.34 3.83 11.16
C ALA A 202 1.01 2.92 9.98
N LEU A 203 2.01 2.14 9.55
CA LEU A 203 1.90 1.17 8.48
C LEU A 203 1.73 -0.22 9.08
N VAL A 204 0.62 -0.89 8.81
CA VAL A 204 0.36 -2.27 9.21
C VAL A 204 0.57 -3.19 8.01
N THR A 205 1.43 -4.20 8.17
CA THR A 205 1.68 -5.25 7.18
C THR A 205 1.56 -6.63 7.82
N PRO A 206 1.03 -7.64 7.12
CA PRO A 206 1.09 -9.01 7.60
C PRO A 206 2.50 -9.57 7.38
N GLY A 207 2.93 -10.45 8.27
CA GLY A 207 4.20 -11.16 8.21
C GLY A 207 4.23 -12.27 7.15
N GLN A 208 3.12 -12.50 6.46
CA GLN A 208 2.96 -13.42 5.34
C GLN A 208 1.84 -12.91 4.43
N GLN A 209 1.77 -13.43 3.20
CA GLN A 209 0.73 -13.05 2.25
C GLN A 209 -0.66 -13.21 2.87
N MET A 210 -1.53 -12.20 2.72
CA MET A 210 -2.89 -12.21 3.27
C MET A 210 -3.91 -11.97 2.17
N LEU A 211 -4.93 -12.81 2.13
CA LEU A 211 -5.87 -12.94 1.02
C LEU A 211 -7.30 -12.75 1.52
N ARG A 212 -8.17 -12.19 0.68
CA ARG A 212 -9.58 -12.08 1.01
C ARG A 212 -10.27 -13.46 0.99
N PRO A 213 -11.29 -13.69 1.82
CA PRO A 213 -12.13 -14.89 1.74
C PRO A 213 -12.85 -14.99 0.39
N ASP A 214 -13.20 -13.85 -0.19
CA ASP A 214 -13.91 -13.75 -1.46
C ASP A 214 -12.91 -13.64 -2.61
N GLY A 215 -12.70 -14.76 -3.31
CA GLY A 215 -11.90 -14.81 -4.53
C GLY A 215 -10.38 -14.80 -4.32
N PHE A 216 -9.90 -14.86 -3.07
CA PHE A 216 -8.49 -15.01 -2.69
C PHE A 216 -7.51 -13.99 -3.28
N GLY A 217 -7.97 -12.80 -3.67
CA GLY A 217 -7.09 -11.69 -4.03
C GLY A 217 -6.72 -10.83 -2.83
N GLU A 218 -5.56 -10.17 -2.88
CA GLU A 218 -5.24 -9.05 -1.99
C GLU A 218 -6.17 -7.84 -2.27
N ASN A 219 -6.35 -6.99 -1.26
CA ASN A 219 -7.12 -5.74 -1.38
C ASN A 219 -6.29 -4.56 -0.87
N THR A 220 -5.04 -4.50 -1.28
CA THR A 220 -4.02 -3.59 -0.78
C THR A 220 -3.15 -3.00 -1.88
N PRO A 221 -2.46 -1.89 -1.60
CA PRO A 221 -2.47 -1.12 -0.34
C PRO A 221 -3.64 -0.12 -0.26
N TYR A 222 -3.79 0.52 0.91
CA TYR A 222 -4.74 1.63 1.10
C TYR A 222 -4.35 2.52 2.29
N HIS A 223 -4.74 3.78 2.21
CA HIS A 223 -4.65 4.79 3.25
C HIS A 223 -6.01 5.07 3.91
N VAL A 224 -5.99 5.24 5.23
CA VAL A 224 -7.09 5.83 6.01
C VAL A 224 -6.60 7.07 6.73
N THR A 225 -7.30 8.17 6.47
CA THR A 225 -7.13 9.41 7.25
C THR A 225 -7.58 9.16 8.67
N VAL A 226 -6.69 9.43 9.62
CA VAL A 226 -6.95 9.37 11.06
C VAL A 226 -7.20 10.77 11.59
N SER A 227 -6.40 11.73 11.17
CA SER A 227 -6.62 13.14 11.47
C SER A 227 -6.13 14.02 10.34
N ASN A 228 -6.82 15.15 10.16
CA ASN A 228 -6.38 16.22 9.29
C ASN A 228 -6.75 17.57 9.90
N ALA A 229 -5.75 18.42 10.06
CA ALA A 229 -5.92 19.81 10.50
C ALA A 229 -5.56 20.83 9.39
N VAL A 230 -5.13 20.35 8.22
CA VAL A 230 -4.74 21.20 7.09
C VAL A 230 -5.99 21.68 6.37
N GLN A 231 -6.13 23.00 6.27
CA GLN A 231 -7.26 23.65 5.60
C GLN A 231 -6.91 23.97 4.14
N ASN A 232 -7.96 24.15 3.35
CA ASN A 232 -7.91 24.59 1.95
C ASN A 232 -7.11 23.62 1.04
N ILE A 233 -7.26 22.32 1.28
CA ILE A 233 -6.72 21.24 0.44
C ILE A 233 -7.81 20.26 -0.03
N GLY A 234 -9.08 20.65 0.07
CA GLY A 234 -10.24 19.83 -0.30
C GLY A 234 -10.49 18.57 0.55
N LEU A 235 -9.67 18.32 1.58
CA LEU A 235 -9.88 17.25 2.56
C LEU A 235 -10.64 17.75 3.80
N PRO A 236 -11.46 16.90 4.44
CA PRO A 236 -12.19 17.27 5.66
C PRO A 236 -11.22 17.55 6.81
N ILE A 237 -11.60 18.47 7.70
CA ILE A 237 -10.94 18.64 8.99
C ILE A 237 -11.54 17.63 9.96
N GLU A 238 -10.71 16.74 10.50
CA GLU A 238 -11.16 15.66 11.37
C GLU A 238 -10.07 15.22 12.35
N ASP A 239 -10.50 14.58 13.44
CA ASP A 239 -9.62 13.96 14.43
C ASP A 239 -10.30 12.71 14.99
N ASN A 240 -9.84 11.55 14.55
CA ASN A 240 -10.26 10.23 15.02
C ASN A 240 -9.10 9.50 15.76
N THR A 241 -8.08 10.23 16.21
CA THR A 241 -6.86 9.66 16.80
C THR A 241 -7.13 8.73 17.99
N ALA A 242 -8.12 9.07 18.81
CA ALA A 242 -8.51 8.29 19.97
C ALA A 242 -8.97 6.86 19.62
N ALA A 243 -9.60 6.63 18.46
CA ALA A 243 -10.01 5.29 18.03
C ALA A 243 -8.81 4.38 17.74
N PHE A 244 -7.67 4.97 17.37
CA PHE A 244 -6.41 4.30 17.09
C PHE A 244 -5.48 4.24 18.31
N GLY A 245 -5.93 4.71 19.49
CA GLY A 245 -5.10 4.78 20.70
C GLY A 245 -4.03 5.88 20.68
N SER A 246 -4.00 6.73 19.65
CA SER A 246 -3.12 7.89 19.57
C SER A 246 -3.68 9.04 20.42
N ALA A 247 -2.80 9.87 20.98
CA ALA A 247 -3.13 11.04 21.79
C ALA A 247 -3.20 12.34 20.97
N GLY A 248 -3.36 12.22 19.65
CA GLY A 248 -3.55 13.36 18.74
C GLY A 248 -2.50 13.46 17.64
N ARG A 249 -1.48 12.61 17.62
CA ARG A 249 -0.38 12.73 16.65
C ARG A 249 -0.62 12.04 15.31
N LEU A 250 -1.32 10.90 15.33
CA LEU A 250 -1.49 10.04 14.15
C LEU A 250 -2.35 10.72 13.07
N LYS A 251 -1.77 10.92 11.88
CA LYS A 251 -2.43 11.52 10.71
C LYS A 251 -3.07 10.47 9.81
N GLY A 252 -2.34 9.38 9.58
CA GLY A 252 -2.73 8.35 8.63
C GLY A 252 -2.39 6.95 9.09
N ALA A 253 -3.30 6.03 8.81
CA ALA A 253 -3.12 4.60 8.96
C ALA A 253 -3.01 3.99 7.57
N ILE A 254 -1.90 3.31 7.28
CA ILE A 254 -1.67 2.64 6.00
C ILE A 254 -1.70 1.15 6.26
N TYR A 255 -2.31 0.41 5.36
CA TYR A 255 -2.21 -1.03 5.35
C TYR A 255 -1.65 -1.49 4.01
N HIS A 256 -0.72 -2.43 4.07
CA HIS A 256 0.00 -2.92 2.92
C HIS A 256 0.11 -4.44 2.96
N SER A 257 0.20 -5.07 1.80
CA SER A 257 0.44 -6.51 1.71
C SER A 257 1.80 -6.91 2.29
N PHE A 258 2.00 -8.20 2.49
CA PHE A 258 3.31 -8.77 2.79
C PHE A 258 4.23 -8.58 1.60
N GLY A 259 5.38 -7.96 1.83
CA GLY A 259 6.38 -7.83 0.78
C GLY A 259 7.10 -6.51 0.68
N MET A 260 7.62 -6.27 -0.54
CA MET A 260 8.18 -4.97 -0.93
C MET A 260 7.11 -3.88 -0.78
N PRO A 261 7.40 -2.77 -0.09
CA PRO A 261 6.42 -1.73 0.26
C PRO A 261 6.25 -0.73 -0.88
N ALA A 262 6.17 -1.24 -2.12
CA ALA A 262 5.91 -0.40 -3.27
C ALA A 262 4.55 0.27 -3.10
N ILE A 263 4.38 1.55 -3.47
CA ILE A 263 3.14 2.34 -3.31
C ILE A 263 2.93 2.88 -1.88
N VAL A 264 3.81 2.62 -0.89
CA VAL A 264 3.61 3.24 0.44
C VAL A 264 3.65 4.77 0.38
N ASP A 265 4.51 5.34 -0.47
CA ASP A 265 4.55 6.76 -0.78
C ASP A 265 3.23 7.27 -1.40
N HIS A 266 2.68 6.56 -2.39
CA HIS A 266 1.34 6.85 -2.90
C HIS A 266 0.28 6.88 -1.79
N GLU A 267 0.24 5.87 -0.93
CA GLU A 267 -0.72 5.82 0.16
C GLU A 267 -0.51 6.96 1.17
N MET A 268 0.76 7.31 1.46
CA MET A 268 1.05 8.49 2.29
C MET A 268 0.52 9.77 1.64
N ALA A 269 0.55 9.90 0.31
CA ALA A 269 0.09 11.11 -0.36
C ALA A 269 -1.40 11.36 -0.20
N HIS A 270 -2.22 10.33 0.01
CA HIS A 270 -3.64 10.51 0.32
C HIS A 270 -3.90 11.27 1.64
N SER A 271 -2.90 11.46 2.51
CA SER A 271 -3.02 12.38 3.66
C SER A 271 -3.15 13.86 3.27
N TRP A 272 -2.79 14.23 2.04
CA TRP A 272 -2.83 15.62 1.57
C TRP A 272 -3.50 15.81 0.22
N GLY A 273 -3.36 14.83 -0.67
CA GLY A 273 -3.70 14.96 -2.08
C GLY A 273 -5.06 14.39 -2.45
N ALA A 274 -5.41 14.62 -3.71
CA ALA A 274 -6.64 14.21 -4.37
C ALA A 274 -7.97 14.60 -3.68
N GLY A 275 -7.95 15.62 -2.83
CA GLY A 275 -9.15 16.33 -2.37
C GLY A 275 -9.34 17.70 -3.05
N ILE A 276 -8.23 18.37 -3.37
CA ILE A 276 -8.19 19.75 -3.84
C ILE A 276 -8.68 19.91 -5.29
N GLY A 277 -9.43 20.98 -5.57
CA GLY A 277 -9.87 21.33 -6.92
C GLY A 277 -10.97 20.43 -7.47
N ALA A 278 -11.70 19.71 -6.62
CA ALA A 278 -12.81 18.85 -7.03
C ALA A 278 -13.87 19.61 -7.85
N SER A 279 -14.22 20.85 -7.45
CA SER A 279 -15.16 21.70 -8.20
C SER A 279 -14.63 22.17 -9.56
N LEU A 280 -13.32 22.02 -9.78
CA LEU A 280 -12.62 22.34 -11.02
C LEU A 280 -12.37 21.07 -11.86
N GLY A 281 -12.90 19.92 -11.46
CA GLY A 281 -12.76 18.64 -12.18
C GLY A 281 -11.32 18.12 -12.19
N LEU A 282 -10.58 18.32 -11.09
CA LEU A 282 -9.22 17.76 -10.95
C LEU A 282 -9.20 16.35 -10.38
N ILE A 283 -10.35 15.84 -9.91
CA ILE A 283 -10.48 14.53 -9.29
C ILE A 283 -11.25 13.62 -10.23
N GLU A 284 -10.76 12.40 -10.42
CA GLU A 284 -11.37 11.40 -11.28
C GLU A 284 -12.77 11.02 -10.76
N GLU A 285 -13.71 10.86 -11.70
CA GLU A 285 -15.08 10.48 -11.36
C GLU A 285 -15.22 8.97 -11.13
N GLY A 286 -16.25 8.60 -10.36
CA GLY A 286 -16.58 7.21 -10.10
C GLY A 286 -15.86 6.60 -8.88
N GLN A 287 -16.38 5.46 -8.42
CA GLN A 287 -15.97 4.87 -7.15
C GLN A 287 -14.49 4.44 -7.12
N SER A 288 -13.93 4.05 -8.27
CA SER A 288 -12.54 3.61 -8.36
C SER A 288 -11.53 4.76 -8.46
N GLY A 289 -11.96 5.98 -8.82
CA GLY A 289 -11.09 7.14 -9.06
C GLY A 289 -11.25 8.30 -8.07
N ARG A 290 -12.23 8.24 -7.17
CA ARG A 290 -12.62 9.34 -6.25
C ARG A 290 -11.49 9.91 -5.36
N TYR A 291 -10.33 9.28 -5.32
CA TYR A 291 -9.15 9.69 -4.57
C TYR A 291 -7.90 9.87 -5.44
N HIS A 292 -8.07 10.02 -6.75
CA HIS A 292 -6.98 10.17 -7.72
C HIS A 292 -7.20 11.40 -8.59
N TRP A 293 -6.13 11.94 -9.15
CA TRP A 293 -6.21 13.03 -10.11
C TRP A 293 -6.85 12.55 -11.41
N GLU A 294 -7.59 13.44 -12.07
CA GLU A 294 -8.28 13.14 -13.33
C GLU A 294 -7.36 12.54 -14.40
N ALA A 295 -7.74 11.40 -15.01
CA ALA A 295 -6.92 10.68 -15.99
C ALA A 295 -6.62 11.47 -17.26
N ASN A 296 -7.50 12.39 -17.67
CA ASN A 296 -7.23 13.27 -18.80
C ASN A 296 -6.46 14.54 -18.41
N SER A 297 -6.06 14.69 -17.15
CA SER A 297 -5.21 15.79 -16.73
C SER A 297 -3.72 15.49 -16.96
N ASP A 298 -2.90 16.53 -16.99
CA ASP A 298 -1.45 16.42 -16.92
C ASP A 298 -0.91 16.46 -15.47
N ILE A 299 -1.78 16.24 -14.49
CA ILE A 299 -1.38 15.97 -13.11
C ILE A 299 -0.91 14.51 -13.03
N GLY A 300 0.35 14.28 -13.42
CA GLY A 300 1.01 12.98 -13.23
C GLY A 300 1.34 12.67 -11.75
N GLY A 301 2.34 11.83 -11.53
CA GLY A 301 2.88 11.56 -10.20
C GLY A 301 2.11 10.53 -9.41
N GLN A 302 2.20 10.62 -8.09
CA GLN A 302 1.84 9.50 -7.23
C GLN A 302 0.34 9.24 -7.27
N LEU A 303 -0.51 10.26 -7.17
CA LEU A 303 -1.96 10.09 -7.14
C LEU A 303 -2.64 10.23 -8.50
N GLY A 304 -1.89 10.22 -9.62
CA GLY A 304 -2.47 10.30 -10.95
C GLY A 304 -3.32 9.07 -11.29
N TYR A 305 -4.57 9.27 -11.75
CA TYR A 305 -5.35 8.17 -12.31
C TYR A 305 -4.85 7.80 -13.71
N TYR A 306 -5.11 6.56 -14.12
CA TYR A 306 -4.57 6.02 -15.35
C TYR A 306 -5.46 6.30 -16.56
N TYR A 307 -4.84 6.76 -17.64
CA TYR A 307 -5.41 6.76 -18.97
C TYR A 307 -5.16 5.41 -19.66
N PHE A 308 -6.24 4.76 -20.12
CA PHE A 308 -6.19 3.48 -20.81
C PHE A 308 -6.43 3.67 -22.31
N THR A 309 -5.47 3.26 -23.14
CA THR A 309 -5.65 3.28 -24.59
C THR A 309 -6.38 2.02 -25.08
N GLY A 310 -7.03 2.13 -26.25
CA GLY A 310 -7.72 0.99 -26.87
C GLY A 310 -6.80 -0.16 -27.31
N ASP A 311 -5.48 0.05 -27.35
CA ASP A 311 -4.48 -0.98 -27.65
C ASP A 311 -3.73 -1.49 -26.40
N GLY A 312 -4.22 -1.15 -25.21
CA GLY A 312 -3.77 -1.74 -23.94
C GLY A 312 -2.60 -1.00 -23.28
N TRP A 313 -2.22 0.18 -23.76
CA TRP A 313 -1.27 1.04 -23.05
C TRP A 313 -1.94 1.74 -21.87
N VAL A 314 -1.16 1.96 -20.82
CA VAL A 314 -1.59 2.58 -19.57
C VAL A 314 -0.56 3.63 -19.15
N GLY A 315 -1.02 4.83 -18.81
CA GLY A 315 -0.13 5.94 -18.45
C GLY A 315 -0.89 7.17 -17.99
N HIS A 316 -0.20 8.31 -17.92
CA HIS A 316 -0.78 9.62 -17.65
C HIS A 316 -0.14 10.67 -18.58
N PHE A 317 -0.82 11.80 -18.75
CA PHE A 317 -0.35 12.86 -19.64
C PHE A 317 0.72 13.72 -18.97
N ALA A 318 1.67 14.20 -19.77
CA ALA A 318 2.64 15.21 -19.37
C ALA A 318 2.79 16.25 -20.47
N ASP A 319 2.77 17.54 -20.11
CA ASP A 319 2.96 18.64 -21.04
C ASP A 319 4.39 18.65 -21.63
N ASN A 320 4.50 18.90 -22.93
CA ASN A 320 5.77 19.09 -23.64
C ASN A 320 6.20 20.57 -23.69
N GLY A 321 5.31 21.51 -23.35
CA GLY A 321 5.55 22.95 -23.42
C GLY A 321 5.50 23.53 -24.84
N ASP A 322 5.07 22.74 -25.82
CA ASP A 322 4.94 23.13 -27.24
C ASP A 322 3.50 23.07 -27.77
N GLY A 323 2.52 22.94 -26.85
CA GLY A 323 1.10 22.75 -27.17
C GLY A 323 0.72 21.30 -27.50
N THR A 324 1.61 20.35 -27.21
CA THR A 324 1.33 18.90 -27.27
C THR A 324 1.65 18.25 -25.92
N TRP A 325 1.16 17.02 -25.73
CA TRP A 325 1.45 16.19 -24.55
C TRP A 325 2.15 14.90 -24.95
N ARG A 326 2.69 14.19 -23.96
CA ARG A 326 3.15 12.81 -24.10
C ARG A 326 2.48 11.91 -23.06
N LEU A 327 2.38 10.62 -23.36
CA LEU A 327 1.86 9.62 -22.43
C LEU A 327 3.05 8.92 -21.74
N ILE A 328 3.22 9.18 -20.44
CA ILE A 328 4.25 8.51 -19.63
C ILE A 328 3.71 7.17 -19.16
N SER A 329 4.49 6.10 -19.39
CA SER A 329 4.14 4.74 -18.96
C SER A 329 4.05 4.66 -17.44
N ASN A 330 3.01 3.99 -16.92
CA ASN A 330 2.85 3.74 -15.49
C ASN A 330 3.92 2.81 -14.86
N SER A 331 4.81 2.25 -15.68
CA SER A 331 5.96 1.47 -15.24
C SER A 331 7.16 2.32 -14.79
N VAL A 332 7.07 3.64 -14.94
CA VAL A 332 8.12 4.58 -14.55
C VAL A 332 7.91 4.99 -13.09
N GLN A 333 8.98 5.03 -12.31
CA GLN A 333 8.94 5.55 -10.93
C GLN A 333 8.76 7.06 -10.95
N GLU A 334 7.83 7.57 -10.16
CA GLU A 334 7.47 8.98 -10.21
C GLU A 334 7.70 9.67 -8.88
N ALA A 335 8.21 10.89 -8.94
CA ALA A 335 8.20 11.77 -7.78
C ALA A 335 6.79 12.37 -7.61
N TYR A 336 6.56 13.03 -6.48
CA TYR A 336 5.36 13.84 -6.31
C TYR A 336 5.34 14.99 -7.31
N THR A 337 4.16 15.29 -7.86
CA THR A 337 3.96 16.48 -8.70
C THR A 337 4.07 17.77 -7.91
N PRO A 338 4.28 18.92 -8.59
CA PRO A 338 4.18 20.20 -7.94
C PRO A 338 2.87 20.42 -7.17
N LEU A 339 1.72 19.95 -7.68
CA LEU A 339 0.45 20.08 -6.96
C LEU A 339 0.44 19.25 -5.67
N GLU A 340 0.93 18.00 -5.72
CA GLU A 340 1.10 17.14 -4.54
C GLU A 340 2.05 17.78 -3.51
N LEU A 341 3.19 18.29 -3.96
CA LEU A 341 4.14 18.99 -3.09
C LEU A 341 3.55 20.26 -2.48
N TYR A 342 2.67 20.97 -3.20
CA TYR A 342 1.97 22.14 -2.68
C TYR A 342 1.00 21.75 -1.56
N VAL A 343 0.15 20.73 -1.76
CA VAL A 343 -0.79 20.28 -0.72
C VAL A 343 -0.10 19.63 0.48
N MET A 344 1.10 19.07 0.29
CA MET A 344 1.99 18.67 1.39
C MET A 344 2.61 19.86 2.13
N GLY A 345 2.61 21.06 1.53
CA GLY A 345 3.23 22.27 2.08
C GLY A 345 4.72 22.39 1.80
N LEU A 346 5.27 21.57 0.91
CA LEU A 346 6.70 21.46 0.63
C LEU A 346 7.19 22.48 -0.41
N ILE A 347 6.29 23.06 -1.21
CA ILE A 347 6.59 24.15 -2.15
C ILE A 347 5.57 25.29 -2.05
N PRO A 348 5.96 26.53 -2.40
CA PRO A 348 5.03 27.65 -2.54
C PRO A 348 4.14 27.52 -3.80
N PRO A 349 3.00 28.22 -3.87
CA PRO A 349 2.06 28.11 -4.99
C PRO A 349 2.65 28.55 -6.34
N ASP A 350 3.60 29.49 -6.36
CA ASP A 350 4.25 29.98 -7.59
C ASP A 350 5.15 28.94 -8.27
N GLN A 351 5.39 27.79 -7.63
CA GLN A 351 6.08 26.64 -8.22
C GLN A 351 5.11 25.58 -8.78
N VAL A 352 3.79 25.77 -8.67
CA VAL A 352 2.79 24.89 -9.27
C VAL A 352 2.49 25.41 -10.68
N PRO A 353 2.86 24.67 -11.75
CA PRO A 353 2.53 25.08 -13.11
C PRO A 353 1.01 24.99 -13.35
N PRO A 354 0.48 25.68 -14.37
CA PRO A 354 -0.89 25.47 -14.80
C PRO A 354 -1.11 24.01 -15.20
N ILE A 355 -2.28 23.49 -14.83
CA ILE A 355 -2.72 22.13 -15.11
C ILE A 355 -3.61 22.16 -16.35
N HIS A 356 -3.51 21.15 -17.20
CA HIS A 356 -4.33 20.99 -18.40
C HIS A 356 -5.18 19.73 -18.30
N ILE A 357 -6.47 19.86 -18.59
CA ILE A 357 -7.41 18.74 -18.70
C ILE A 357 -7.78 18.61 -20.17
N LEU A 358 -7.45 17.46 -20.76
CA LEU A 358 -7.56 17.19 -22.17
C LEU A 358 -8.96 16.69 -22.53
N GLU A 359 -9.59 17.35 -23.50
CA GLU A 359 -10.87 16.94 -24.04
C GLU A 359 -10.64 16.16 -25.33
N SER A 360 -11.01 14.88 -25.34
CA SER A 360 -10.84 13.97 -26.48
C SER A 360 -9.38 13.91 -27.01
N PRO A 361 -8.42 13.41 -26.21
CA PRO A 361 -7.03 13.30 -26.62
C PRO A 361 -6.85 12.30 -27.79
N ASP A 362 -6.09 12.71 -28.80
CA ASP A 362 -5.60 11.86 -29.89
C ASP A 362 -4.25 11.25 -29.52
N VAL A 363 -4.30 9.98 -29.10
CA VAL A 363 -3.14 9.20 -28.64
C VAL A 363 -2.49 8.36 -29.75
N THR A 364 -2.75 8.68 -31.02
CA THR A 364 -2.12 7.97 -32.16
C THR A 364 -0.60 8.17 -32.21
N ASP A 365 -0.11 9.35 -31.84
CA ASP A 365 1.30 9.63 -31.56
C ASP A 365 1.47 9.96 -30.07
N ARG A 366 1.97 8.98 -29.30
CA ARG A 366 2.08 9.08 -27.83
C ARG A 366 3.12 10.07 -27.34
N GLU A 367 4.02 10.55 -28.19
CA GLU A 367 5.02 11.56 -27.84
C GLU A 367 4.56 12.98 -28.21
N ARG A 368 3.52 13.09 -29.06
CA ARG A 368 2.97 14.35 -29.57
C ARG A 368 1.45 14.33 -29.63
N ILE A 369 0.85 14.08 -28.48
CA ILE A 369 -0.60 14.01 -28.27
C ILE A 369 -1.20 15.40 -28.46
N THR A 370 -2.32 15.44 -29.18
CA THR A 370 -3.17 16.64 -29.31
C THR A 370 -4.54 16.34 -28.73
N ALA A 371 -5.32 17.37 -28.42
CA ALA A 371 -6.70 17.22 -27.93
C ALA A 371 -7.63 18.15 -28.71
N ALA A 372 -8.93 17.85 -28.73
CA ALA A 372 -9.91 18.74 -29.34
C ALA A 372 -9.93 20.12 -28.66
N SER A 373 -9.73 20.13 -27.34
CA SER A 373 -9.40 21.29 -26.52
C SER A 373 -8.66 20.87 -25.27
N ALA A 374 -7.98 21.81 -24.60
CA ALA A 374 -7.42 21.61 -23.28
C ALA A 374 -7.90 22.75 -22.37
N ARG A 375 -8.49 22.39 -21.22
CA ARG A 375 -8.87 23.37 -20.20
C ARG A 375 -7.70 23.58 -19.26
N THR A 376 -7.21 24.81 -19.18
CA THR A 376 -6.18 25.18 -18.21
C THR A 376 -6.82 25.53 -16.87
N VAL A 377 -6.22 25.04 -15.79
CA VAL A 377 -6.55 25.37 -14.40
C VAL A 377 -5.30 25.90 -13.72
N THR A 378 -5.36 27.10 -13.14
CA THR A 378 -4.20 27.68 -12.43
C THR A 378 -4.27 27.44 -10.92
N ILE A 379 -3.14 27.55 -10.24
CA ILE A 379 -3.08 27.45 -8.78
C ILE A 379 -3.92 28.54 -8.09
N GLU A 380 -4.06 29.72 -8.69
CA GLU A 380 -4.93 30.78 -8.17
C GLU A 380 -6.40 30.40 -8.23
N GLU A 381 -6.85 29.74 -9.31
CA GLU A 381 -8.21 29.23 -9.44
C GLU A 381 -8.48 28.13 -8.42
N ILE A 382 -7.51 27.23 -8.22
CA ILE A 382 -7.56 26.17 -7.20
C ILE A 382 -7.69 26.78 -5.81
N MET A 383 -6.79 27.69 -5.42
CA MET A 383 -6.85 28.36 -4.11
C MET A 383 -8.16 29.12 -3.92
N ALA A 384 -8.69 29.77 -4.97
CA ALA A 384 -9.97 30.46 -4.89
C ALA A 384 -11.14 29.48 -4.65
N ALA A 385 -11.12 28.32 -5.30
CA ALA A 385 -12.13 27.27 -5.12
C ALA A 385 -12.09 26.66 -3.71
N GLU A 386 -10.90 26.51 -3.12
CA GLU A 386 -10.71 25.96 -1.77
C GLU A 386 -10.91 26.97 -0.63
N GLY A 387 -11.28 28.22 -0.93
CA GLY A 387 -11.49 29.25 0.08
C GLY A 387 -10.21 29.94 0.57
N GLY A 388 -9.07 29.71 -0.08
CA GLY A 388 -7.81 30.39 0.19
C GLY A 388 -6.58 29.53 -0.14
N PRO A 389 -5.37 30.05 0.12
CA PRO A 389 -4.16 29.23 0.08
C PRO A 389 -4.23 28.14 1.15
N ARG A 390 -3.53 27.02 0.92
CA ARG A 390 -3.26 26.00 1.95
C ARG A 390 -2.88 26.64 3.28
N ASN A 391 -3.47 26.15 4.37
CA ASN A 391 -3.17 26.60 5.73
C ASN A 391 -2.88 25.39 6.66
N PRO A 392 -1.70 25.31 7.30
CA PRO A 392 -0.60 26.29 7.28
C PRO A 392 0.04 26.46 5.90
N ALA A 393 0.53 27.66 5.58
CA ALA A 393 1.17 27.92 4.30
C ALA A 393 2.67 27.58 4.33
N TYR A 394 3.24 27.23 3.17
CA TYR A 394 4.69 27.19 3.00
C TYR A 394 5.32 28.53 3.45
N PRO A 395 6.50 28.53 4.11
CA PRO A 395 7.32 27.37 4.47
C PRO A 395 7.02 26.79 5.86
N ASN A 396 6.02 27.31 6.57
CA ASN A 396 5.75 27.02 7.98
C ASN A 396 4.92 25.74 8.16
N THR A 397 5.44 24.63 7.65
CA THR A 397 4.74 23.35 7.55
C THR A 397 5.66 22.24 8.04
N GLN A 398 5.08 21.14 8.51
CA GLN A 398 5.84 19.93 8.84
C GLN A 398 6.58 19.41 7.60
N ARG A 399 7.82 18.94 7.79
CA ARG A 399 8.67 18.36 6.73
C ARG A 399 9.28 17.03 7.16
N ASP A 400 9.47 16.84 8.46
CA ASP A 400 9.96 15.62 9.04
C ASP A 400 8.78 14.82 9.60
N PHE A 401 8.60 13.63 9.06
CA PHE A 401 7.52 12.72 9.41
C PHE A 401 8.07 11.46 10.05
N THR A 402 7.25 10.83 10.87
CA THR A 402 7.58 9.60 11.59
C THR A 402 6.57 8.51 11.26
N MET A 403 7.02 7.27 11.12
CA MET A 403 6.14 6.14 10.82
C MET A 403 6.46 4.94 11.70
N ALA A 404 5.45 4.38 12.36
CA ALA A 404 5.55 3.05 12.95
C ALA A 404 5.34 1.99 11.86
N PHE A 405 6.32 1.09 11.68
CA PHE A 405 6.18 -0.09 10.81
C PHE A 405 5.76 -1.29 11.64
N ILE A 406 4.50 -1.70 11.53
CA ILE A 406 3.86 -2.74 12.34
C ILE A 406 3.72 -4.02 11.51
N VAL A 407 4.27 -5.11 12.02
CA VAL A 407 4.19 -6.45 11.43
C VAL A 407 3.32 -7.33 12.31
N THR A 408 2.39 -8.06 11.69
CA THR A 408 1.44 -8.93 12.39
C THR A 408 1.56 -10.35 11.84
N GLY A 409 1.63 -11.36 12.70
CA GLY A 409 1.79 -12.75 12.25
C GLY A 409 0.97 -13.70 13.09
N GLY A 410 0.26 -14.63 12.46
CA GLY A 410 -0.49 -15.69 13.17
C GLY A 410 0.38 -16.72 13.89
N ALA A 411 1.70 -16.54 13.91
CA ALA A 411 2.67 -17.36 14.61
C ALA A 411 3.90 -16.53 15.01
N PRO A 412 4.71 -17.00 15.99
CA PRO A 412 5.96 -16.34 16.35
C PRO A 412 6.91 -16.15 15.17
N PHE A 413 7.53 -14.97 15.10
CA PHE A 413 8.50 -14.63 14.06
C PHE A 413 9.85 -15.33 14.28
N ASN A 414 10.46 -15.76 13.17
CA ASN A 414 11.85 -16.24 13.17
C ASN A 414 12.85 -15.09 12.96
N ASP A 415 14.13 -15.36 13.19
CA ASP A 415 15.21 -14.37 13.02
C ASP A 415 15.26 -13.75 11.61
N ALA A 416 14.91 -14.52 10.57
CA ALA A 416 14.88 -14.02 9.21
C ALA A 416 13.76 -12.98 9.01
N ALA A 417 12.59 -13.19 9.60
CA ALA A 417 11.45 -12.28 9.54
C ALA A 417 11.77 -10.96 10.25
N TYR A 418 12.40 -11.00 11.42
CA TYR A 418 12.87 -9.78 12.10
C TYR A 418 13.81 -8.96 11.21
N ALA A 419 14.77 -9.62 10.56
CA ALA A 419 15.68 -8.94 9.65
C ALA A 419 14.99 -8.40 8.39
N TYR A 420 14.15 -9.20 7.75
CA TYR A 420 13.42 -8.84 6.54
C TYR A 420 12.58 -7.58 6.72
N HIS A 421 11.70 -7.57 7.72
CA HIS A 421 10.79 -6.45 7.93
C HIS A 421 11.51 -5.20 8.43
N SER A 422 12.60 -5.36 9.20
CA SER A 422 13.43 -4.22 9.60
C SER A 422 14.12 -3.56 8.40
N LEU A 423 14.62 -4.38 7.46
CA LEU A 423 15.22 -3.91 6.21
C LEU A 423 14.19 -3.25 5.28
N VAL A 424 13.00 -3.84 5.17
CA VAL A 424 11.88 -3.26 4.42
C VAL A 424 11.43 -1.92 5.02
N SER A 425 11.36 -1.81 6.34
CA SER A 425 11.05 -0.55 7.02
C SER A 425 12.14 0.51 6.80
N TYR A 426 13.41 0.12 6.89
CA TYR A 426 14.56 1.00 6.64
C TYR A 426 14.53 1.63 5.24
N LEU A 427 14.08 0.88 4.24
CA LEU A 427 13.99 1.37 2.86
C LEU A 427 13.12 2.62 2.68
N LEU A 428 12.05 2.74 3.47
CA LEU A 428 11.10 3.84 3.37
C LEU A 428 11.73 5.18 3.73
N MET A 429 12.73 5.17 4.62
CA MET A 429 13.48 6.36 5.07
C MET A 429 14.78 6.59 4.30
N SER A 430 15.07 5.79 3.27
CA SER A 430 16.29 5.94 2.45
C SER A 430 16.32 7.29 1.72
N GLU A 431 17.48 7.94 1.67
CA GLU A 431 17.71 9.12 0.83
C GLU A 431 18.18 8.76 -0.59
N ASN A 432 18.59 7.50 -0.80
CA ASN A 432 19.08 7.05 -2.09
C ASN A 432 17.95 7.02 -3.12
N PRO A 433 18.25 7.32 -4.40
CA PRO A 433 17.28 7.12 -5.45
C PRO A 433 16.88 5.65 -5.50
N PRO A 434 15.61 5.38 -5.83
CA PRO A 434 15.14 4.03 -6.06
C PRO A 434 15.93 3.32 -7.17
N HIS A 435 16.18 2.02 -6.99
CA HIS A 435 16.81 1.21 -8.04
C HIS A 435 15.90 1.19 -9.28
N GLU A 436 16.46 1.27 -10.49
CA GLU A 436 15.70 1.31 -11.76
C GLU A 436 14.76 0.10 -12.01
N ARG A 437 14.81 -0.92 -11.14
CA ARG A 437 14.09 -2.19 -11.26
C ARG A 437 13.14 -2.46 -10.11
N THR A 438 13.02 -1.53 -9.17
CA THR A 438 11.99 -1.55 -8.13
C THR A 438 10.93 -0.50 -8.44
N SER A 439 9.73 -0.66 -7.91
CA SER A 439 8.67 0.37 -7.95
C SER A 439 8.57 1.14 -6.63
N LEU A 440 9.44 0.83 -5.67
CA LEU A 440 9.55 1.60 -4.43
C LEU A 440 10.19 2.95 -4.72
N ALA A 441 9.59 4.05 -4.27
CA ALA A 441 10.22 5.37 -4.21
C ALA A 441 10.32 5.83 -2.74
N PRO A 442 11.54 5.96 -2.18
CA PRO A 442 11.69 6.48 -0.82
C PRO A 442 11.14 7.90 -0.70
N PHE A 443 10.55 8.23 0.45
CA PHE A 443 9.83 9.50 0.64
C PHE A 443 10.71 10.73 0.40
N TYR A 444 11.98 10.67 0.83
CA TYR A 444 12.95 11.74 0.58
C TYR A 444 13.17 11.97 -0.92
N TRP A 445 13.35 10.90 -1.69
CA TRP A 445 13.53 11.00 -3.14
C TRP A 445 12.24 11.49 -3.82
N ALA A 446 11.07 10.93 -3.45
CA ALA A 446 9.78 11.28 -4.03
C ALA A 446 9.42 12.76 -3.81
N THR A 447 9.87 13.37 -2.70
CA THR A 447 9.69 14.81 -2.45
C THR A 447 10.76 15.71 -3.08
N GLY A 448 11.74 15.14 -3.78
CA GLY A 448 12.92 15.83 -4.28
C GLY A 448 13.77 16.43 -3.15
N GLY A 449 13.86 15.74 -2.01
CA GLY A 449 14.62 16.12 -0.83
C GLY A 449 13.98 17.19 0.06
N ARG A 450 12.66 17.40 -0.04
CA ARG A 450 11.95 18.46 0.70
C ARG A 450 11.30 17.98 1.99
N GLY A 451 11.02 16.69 2.09
CA GLY A 451 10.50 16.04 3.29
C GLY A 451 11.33 14.81 3.64
N THR A 452 11.30 14.42 4.91
CA THR A 452 11.96 13.21 5.43
C THR A 452 10.92 12.31 6.09
N LEU A 453 11.23 11.02 6.14
CA LEU A 453 10.47 10.02 6.87
C LEU A 453 11.44 9.29 7.80
N ASP A 454 11.07 9.09 9.06
CA ASP A 454 11.84 8.30 10.02
C ASP A 454 10.98 7.11 10.49
N THR A 455 11.47 5.90 10.25
CA THR A 455 10.80 4.67 10.66
C THR A 455 11.37 4.07 11.95
N ARG A 456 12.32 4.77 12.59
CA ARG A 456 12.93 4.28 13.84
C ARG A 456 11.94 4.29 14.99
N LEU A 457 11.97 3.22 15.77
CA LEU A 457 11.16 3.06 16.97
C LEU A 457 11.95 3.55 18.20
N PRO A 458 11.29 4.24 19.15
CA PRO A 458 11.91 4.70 20.39
C PRO A 458 12.05 3.55 21.39
N VAL A 459 12.82 2.53 21.03
CA VAL A 459 13.14 1.35 21.86
C VAL A 459 14.62 1.35 22.20
N ASP A 460 14.98 0.78 23.35
CA ASP A 460 16.37 0.55 23.76
C ASP A 460 16.95 -0.65 23.00
N ALA A 461 17.09 -0.49 21.68
CA ALA A 461 17.75 -1.43 20.78
C ALA A 461 18.99 -0.76 20.21
N ALA A 462 20.09 -1.51 20.09
CA ALA A 462 21.29 -1.00 19.45
C ALA A 462 20.96 -0.49 18.04
N GLU A 463 21.15 0.82 17.82
CA GLU A 463 21.12 1.37 16.48
C GLU A 463 22.28 0.78 15.67
N LEU A 464 21.98 0.36 14.44
CA LEU A 464 23.00 -0.09 13.52
C LEU A 464 23.95 1.07 13.19
N SER A 465 25.12 1.07 13.83
CA SER A 465 26.17 2.04 13.57
C SER A 465 26.87 1.74 12.22
N VAL A 466 26.12 1.82 11.12
CA VAL A 466 26.50 1.46 9.74
C VAL A 466 26.21 -0.01 9.41
N LEU A 467 25.07 -0.27 8.76
CA LEU A 467 24.87 -1.49 7.98
C LEU A 467 26.01 -1.59 6.93
N PRO A 468 26.65 -2.76 6.73
CA PRO A 468 27.73 -2.88 5.76
C PRO A 468 27.23 -2.54 4.34
N GLY A 469 27.61 -1.36 3.84
CA GLY A 469 27.25 -0.88 2.50
C GLY A 469 26.10 0.12 2.42
N MET A 470 25.46 0.50 3.53
CA MET A 470 24.41 1.54 3.53
C MET A 470 24.97 2.88 4.01
N ALA A 471 24.51 3.98 3.39
CA ALA A 471 24.80 5.32 3.88
C ALA A 471 24.15 5.53 5.25
N THR A 472 24.86 6.13 6.19
CA THR A 472 24.31 6.52 7.49
C THR A 472 23.26 7.62 7.28
N PRO A 473 21.97 7.42 7.63
CA PRO A 473 21.01 8.50 7.61
C PRO A 473 21.45 9.56 8.63
N THR A 474 21.43 10.83 8.23
CA THR A 474 21.72 11.92 9.16
C THR A 474 20.52 12.05 10.10
N PRO A 475 20.69 11.97 11.44
CA PRO A 475 19.57 12.11 12.35
C PRO A 475 18.91 13.48 12.12
N SER A 476 17.62 13.47 11.78
CA SER A 476 16.84 14.71 11.70
C SER A 476 16.77 15.34 13.09
N PRO A 477 17.01 16.66 13.26
CA PRO A 477 16.97 17.28 14.57
C PRO A 477 15.59 17.11 15.19
N THR A 478 15.54 16.53 16.39
CA THR A 478 14.32 16.48 17.19
C THR A 478 13.84 17.92 17.44
N GLU A 479 12.76 18.34 16.79
CA GLU A 479 12.15 19.63 17.10
C GLU A 479 11.73 19.64 18.58
N THR A 480 12.24 20.63 19.30
CA THR A 480 11.79 20.90 20.67
C THR A 480 10.32 21.31 20.61
N PRO A 481 9.43 20.72 21.41
CA PRO A 481 8.00 21.07 21.37
C PRO A 481 7.84 22.57 21.53
N THR A 482 7.22 23.20 20.53
CA THR A 482 6.84 24.61 20.58
C THR A 482 5.82 24.76 21.71
N PRO A 483 6.03 25.67 22.69
CA PRO A 483 5.08 25.84 23.79
C PRO A 483 3.72 26.26 23.25
N GLU A 484 2.70 25.54 23.70
CA GLU A 484 1.29 25.78 23.39
C GLU A 484 0.91 27.26 23.66
N PRO A 485 0.24 27.95 22.73
CA PRO A 485 -0.15 29.33 22.94
C PRO A 485 -1.14 29.41 24.11
N THR A 486 -0.77 30.14 25.16
CA THR A 486 -1.63 30.40 26.32
C THR A 486 -2.93 31.06 25.86
N ALA A 487 -4.05 30.38 26.06
CA ALA A 487 -5.38 30.90 25.77
C ALA A 487 -5.59 32.24 26.50
N THR A 488 -5.70 33.33 25.73
CA THR A 488 -6.07 34.64 26.26
C THR A 488 -7.58 34.65 26.49
N SER A 489 -8.01 34.85 27.73
CA SER A 489 -9.42 34.91 28.11
C SER A 489 -10.12 36.11 27.47
N THR A 490 -11.04 35.86 26.53
CA THR A 490 -11.97 36.87 26.01
C THR A 490 -13.04 37.19 27.07
N PRO A 491 -13.39 38.47 27.31
CA PRO A 491 -14.35 38.82 28.36
C PRO A 491 -15.77 38.43 27.98
N THR A 492 -16.43 37.70 28.88
CA THR A 492 -17.84 37.28 28.81
C THR A 492 -18.76 38.49 28.74
N ARG A 493 -19.58 38.60 27.69
CA ARG A 493 -20.75 39.49 27.68
C ARG A 493 -21.92 38.81 28.40
N THR A 494 -22.48 39.49 29.38
CA THR A 494 -23.71 39.12 30.09
C THR A 494 -24.94 39.31 29.17
N PRO A 495 -25.79 38.29 28.96
CA PRO A 495 -27.05 38.47 28.25
C PRO A 495 -28.14 39.02 29.18
N THR A 496 -28.83 40.06 28.72
CA THR A 496 -30.02 40.64 29.36
C THR A 496 -31.24 39.73 29.13
N ALA A 497 -32.00 39.48 30.19
CA ALA A 497 -33.19 38.64 30.20
C ALA A 497 -34.39 39.29 29.49
N THR A 498 -35.13 38.48 28.71
CA THR A 498 -36.53 38.76 28.34
C THR A 498 -37.34 37.47 28.57
N SER A 499 -38.46 37.60 29.29
CA SER A 499 -39.35 36.53 29.77
C SER A 499 -40.20 35.86 28.67
N PRO A 500 -40.76 34.66 28.94
CA PRO A 500 -41.44 33.80 27.95
C PRO A 500 -42.98 33.94 27.97
N PRO A 501 -43.66 33.38 26.96
CA PRO A 501 -44.84 32.53 27.21
C PRO A 501 -44.82 31.29 26.29
N ASP A 502 -45.51 30.17 26.48
CA ASP A 502 -46.36 29.56 27.51
C ASP A 502 -46.34 28.05 27.13
N GLU A 503 -46.28 27.15 28.10
CA GLU A 503 -46.46 25.70 27.89
C GLU A 503 -47.94 25.30 28.01
N ASP A 504 -48.42 24.34 27.21
CA ASP A 504 -49.16 23.15 27.68
C ASP A 504 -49.35 22.09 26.54
N PRO A 505 -49.78 20.83 26.79
CA PRO A 505 -48.83 19.71 26.84
C PRO A 505 -49.29 18.44 26.07
N THR A 506 -48.44 17.40 26.14
CA THR A 506 -48.73 15.96 25.98
C THR A 506 -49.18 15.40 24.62
N ALA A 507 -48.36 14.51 24.07
CA ALA A 507 -48.78 13.15 23.74
C ALA A 507 -47.57 12.22 23.64
N THR A 508 -47.52 11.25 24.55
CA THR A 508 -46.62 10.10 24.54
C THR A 508 -47.08 9.13 23.45
N ALA A 509 -46.23 8.79 22.49
CA ALA A 509 -46.43 7.66 21.61
C ALA A 509 -45.09 6.98 21.32
N THR A 510 -44.90 5.82 21.93
CA THR A 510 -43.99 4.75 21.49
C THR A 510 -44.29 4.39 20.04
N VAL A 511 -43.30 4.47 19.16
CA VAL A 511 -43.33 3.83 17.85
C VAL A 511 -42.00 3.13 17.61
N GLU A 512 -42.13 1.88 17.20
CA GLU A 512 -41.11 0.89 16.87
C GLU A 512 -40.08 1.42 15.87
N ALA A 513 -38.83 0.99 16.07
CA ALA A 513 -37.74 1.22 15.13
C ALA A 513 -37.97 0.39 13.86
N THR A 514 -38.40 1.05 12.79
CA THR A 514 -38.16 0.60 11.42
C THR A 514 -36.98 1.39 10.88
N SER A 515 -35.89 0.67 10.62
CA SER A 515 -34.69 1.12 9.92
C SER A 515 -35.03 1.57 8.51
N ASP A 516 -34.64 2.78 8.13
CA ASP A 516 -34.25 3.19 6.77
C ASP A 516 -33.54 4.57 6.81
N ASP A 517 -32.56 4.72 5.92
CA ASP A 517 -31.68 5.87 5.58
C ASP A 517 -30.67 6.38 6.64
N GLU A 518 -29.37 6.10 6.46
CA GLU A 518 -28.45 6.75 5.51
C GLU A 518 -28.40 8.28 5.69
N THR A 519 -27.53 8.73 6.59
CA THR A 519 -26.70 9.94 6.48
C THR A 519 -25.80 10.06 7.70
N GLY A 520 -24.48 9.97 7.52
CA GLY A 520 -23.50 10.40 8.52
C GLY A 520 -22.31 9.47 8.69
N GLY A 521 -21.15 9.89 8.17
CA GLY A 521 -19.84 9.29 8.46
C GLY A 521 -19.28 8.42 7.34
N THR A 522 -19.06 8.97 6.14
CA THR A 522 -18.45 8.23 5.03
C THR A 522 -16.92 8.25 5.11
N GLY A 523 -16.35 7.51 6.06
CA GLY A 523 -15.05 6.87 5.88
C GLY A 523 -15.30 5.49 5.29
N ILE A 524 -15.32 5.37 3.96
CA ILE A 524 -15.64 4.11 3.29
C ILE A 524 -14.56 3.83 2.26
N CYS A 525 -13.62 2.95 2.62
CA CYS A 525 -12.81 2.21 1.66
C CYS A 525 -13.74 1.48 0.70
N SER A 526 -13.71 1.87 -0.57
CA SER A 526 -14.33 1.10 -1.65
C SER A 526 -13.36 -0.01 -2.06
N PRO A 527 -13.76 -1.29 -2.04
CA PRO A 527 -12.99 -2.34 -2.69
C PRO A 527 -13.01 -2.10 -4.20
N LEU A 528 -11.84 -2.14 -4.84
CA LEU A 528 -11.74 -2.15 -6.29
C LEU A 528 -12.55 -3.34 -6.84
N PRO A 529 -13.55 -3.13 -7.72
CA PRO A 529 -14.23 -4.23 -8.38
C PRO A 529 -13.42 -4.70 -9.58
N LEU A 530 -13.43 -6.02 -9.78
CA LEU A 530 -12.95 -6.78 -10.93
C LEU A 530 -11.43 -6.97 -11.07
N GLY A 531 -11.07 -8.24 -10.96
CA GLY A 531 -9.75 -8.75 -11.26
C GLY A 531 -9.45 -8.59 -12.75
N LEU A 532 -8.33 -7.93 -13.01
CA LEU A 532 -7.54 -8.12 -14.22
C LEU A 532 -6.07 -7.87 -13.85
N VAL A 533 -5.41 -8.89 -13.31
CA VAL A 533 -3.95 -8.90 -13.22
C VAL A 533 -3.44 -9.29 -14.61
N VAL A 534 -3.05 -8.31 -15.42
CA VAL A 534 -2.43 -8.56 -16.71
C VAL A 534 -0.98 -8.98 -16.50
N CYS A 535 -0.70 -10.28 -16.45
CA CYS A 535 0.68 -10.75 -16.55
C CYS A 535 1.20 -10.71 -18.00
N PRO A 536 2.49 -10.46 -18.24
CA PRO A 536 3.05 -10.22 -19.56
C PRO A 536 3.04 -11.51 -20.41
N GLY A 537 2.90 -11.33 -21.72
CA GLY A 537 3.02 -12.40 -22.71
C GLY A 537 1.67 -12.89 -23.24
N LEU A 538 1.09 -12.15 -24.19
CA LEU A 538 0.63 -12.62 -25.50
C LEU A 538 -0.17 -11.50 -26.21
N LEU A 539 0.50 -10.67 -27.01
CA LEU A 539 -0.19 -9.83 -28.00
C LEU A 539 0.04 -10.45 -29.39
N ALA A 540 -0.73 -11.49 -29.72
CA ALA A 540 -0.90 -11.95 -31.09
C ALA A 540 -2.14 -12.85 -31.24
N LEU A 541 -3.01 -12.48 -32.18
CA LEU A 541 -4.20 -13.18 -32.70
C LEU A 541 -5.49 -13.14 -31.85
N ILE A 542 -6.18 -12.00 -31.90
CA ILE A 542 -7.63 -12.01 -32.11
C ILE A 542 -7.90 -11.72 -33.58
N ARG A 543 -8.05 -12.79 -34.38
CA ARG A 543 -8.70 -12.68 -35.69
C ARG A 543 -10.17 -12.39 -35.45
N ARG A 544 -10.62 -11.22 -35.93
CA ARG A 544 -12.02 -10.83 -36.03
C ARG A 544 -12.87 -11.94 -36.66
N LYS A 545 -13.89 -12.41 -35.95
CA LYS A 545 -15.10 -12.94 -36.58
C LYS A 545 -15.90 -11.72 -37.04
N LYS A 546 -16.05 -11.54 -38.37
CA LYS A 546 -17.00 -10.56 -38.91
C LYS A 546 -18.43 -11.02 -38.59
N PRO A 547 -19.35 -10.10 -38.27
CA PRO A 547 -20.76 -10.41 -38.19
C PRO A 547 -21.36 -10.53 -39.60
N ASP A 548 -22.19 -11.56 -39.78
CA ASP A 548 -23.45 -11.46 -40.52
C ASP A 548 -24.57 -11.42 -39.49
#